data_AF-A0AAW2KL28-F1
#
_entry.id   AF-A0AAW2KL28-F1
#
_cell.length_a   1.000
_cell.length_b   1.000
_cell.length_c   1.000
_cell.angle_alpha   90.00
_cell.angle_beta   90.00
_cell.angle_gamma   90.00
#
_symmetry.space_group_name_H-M   'P 1'
#
loop_
_entity.id
_entity.type
_entity.pdbx_description
1 polymer ?
#
loop_
_entity_poly.entity_id
_entity_poly.type
_entity_poly.pdbx_seq_one_letter_code
_entity_poly.pdbx_strand_id
1 'polypeptide(L)'
;MFWKGDAIVCIFCEQAPEFAIHYAAGLILVGCCPGGTASNIVTYIAVEMWLSRVDDGCKYHSCCGYDPFSHSKARGQYVAVDAAGLFKSTLQVVLLPVLAGAFLNQYFKSLVKIVCPLMPPIAVATVAVLCGKAIAQSSSAILMSGQQAVLAVVLLHTSGFFFGYVLSRTLGIDVSSSRTISIEVGMQNSVLGVVLATQHFGDPLTAVPCAVSSVCHSIFGSALAGIWRRSIPSKTEDLHLEQKQGENEDN
;
A
#
# COMPACT_ATOMS: atom_id res chain seq x y z
N MET A 1 -5.26 -10.40 -5.33
CA MET A 1 -4.31 -9.73 -4.40
C MET A 1 -3.55 -10.77 -3.58
N PHE A 2 -4.26 -11.73 -2.98
CA PHE A 2 -3.74 -12.95 -2.31
C PHE A 2 -2.56 -13.64 -2.97
N TRP A 3 -2.69 -13.99 -4.25
CA TRP A 3 -1.69 -14.76 -4.98
C TRP A 3 -0.27 -14.15 -5.03
N LYS A 4 -0.12 -12.82 -4.83
CA LYS A 4 1.21 -12.17 -4.89
C LYS A 4 2.06 -12.49 -3.66
N GLY A 5 1.45 -12.40 -2.47
CA GLY A 5 2.14 -12.69 -1.21
C GLY A 5 2.53 -14.17 -1.14
N ASP A 6 1.59 -15.06 -1.45
CA ASP A 6 1.82 -16.50 -1.36
C ASP A 6 2.90 -17.00 -2.33
N ALA A 7 2.88 -16.55 -3.59
CA ALA A 7 3.87 -16.97 -4.59
C ALA A 7 5.29 -16.48 -4.25
N ILE A 8 5.42 -15.26 -3.72
CA ILE A 8 6.72 -14.73 -3.30
C ILE A 8 7.19 -15.46 -2.04
N VAL A 9 6.30 -15.71 -1.08
CA VAL A 9 6.62 -16.52 0.09
C VAL A 9 7.11 -17.91 -0.31
N CYS A 10 6.48 -18.58 -1.29
CA CYS A 10 6.96 -19.87 -1.81
C CYS A 10 8.45 -19.81 -2.21
N ILE A 11 8.80 -18.82 -3.04
CA ILE A 11 10.15 -18.66 -3.61
C ILE A 11 11.20 -18.42 -2.51
N PHE A 12 10.88 -17.62 -1.49
CA PHE A 12 11.83 -17.28 -0.43
C PHE A 12 11.88 -18.29 0.72
N CYS A 13 10.78 -18.98 1.01
CA CYS A 13 10.75 -20.03 2.05
C CYS A 13 11.63 -21.24 1.71
N GLU A 14 11.82 -21.52 0.42
CA GLU A 14 12.67 -22.61 -0.05
C GLU A 14 14.17 -22.31 0.15
N GLN A 15 14.54 -21.03 0.29
CA GLN A 15 15.93 -20.58 0.36
C GLN A 15 16.43 -20.27 1.79
N ALA A 16 15.54 -20.05 2.77
CA ALA A 16 15.91 -19.68 4.14
C ALA A 16 14.91 -20.20 5.21
N PRO A 17 15.18 -21.33 5.91
CA PRO A 17 14.15 -22.05 6.66
C PRO A 17 13.74 -21.48 8.05
N GLU A 18 14.61 -20.82 8.82
CA GLU A 18 14.29 -20.37 10.21
C GLU A 18 13.81 -18.91 10.30
N PHE A 19 14.41 -18.01 9.52
CA PHE A 19 13.99 -16.59 9.45
C PHE A 19 12.59 -16.41 8.84
N ALA A 20 12.11 -17.40 8.08
CA ALA A 20 11.04 -17.20 7.13
C ALA A 20 9.63 -17.21 7.72
N ILE A 21 9.33 -17.82 8.87
CA ILE A 21 7.90 -18.03 9.23
C ILE A 21 7.23 -16.71 9.66
N HIS A 22 7.80 -16.00 10.63
CA HIS A 22 7.26 -14.71 11.08
C HIS A 22 7.41 -13.63 10.01
N TYR A 23 8.52 -13.64 9.29
CA TYR A 23 8.72 -12.73 8.16
C TYR A 23 7.73 -12.99 7.02
N ALA A 24 7.46 -14.25 6.65
CA ALA A 24 6.48 -14.61 5.63
C ALA A 24 5.06 -14.27 6.07
N ALA A 25 4.72 -14.49 7.34
CA ALA A 25 3.44 -14.07 7.89
C ALA A 25 3.24 -12.55 7.72
N GLY A 26 4.28 -11.76 8.00
CA GLY A 26 4.25 -10.31 7.76
C GLY A 26 4.17 -9.95 6.27
N LEU A 27 4.84 -10.71 5.39
CA LEU A 27 4.80 -10.49 3.95
C LEU A 27 3.42 -10.80 3.33
N ILE A 28 2.75 -11.85 3.81
CA ILE A 28 1.37 -12.18 3.44
C ILE A 28 0.43 -11.10 4.00
N LEU A 29 0.61 -10.70 5.26
CA LEU A 29 -0.19 -9.68 5.90
C LEU A 29 -0.18 -8.36 5.11
N VAL A 30 0.99 -7.89 4.66
CA VAL A 30 1.06 -6.67 3.85
C VAL A 30 0.42 -6.83 2.46
N GLY A 31 0.49 -8.03 1.86
CA GLY A 31 -0.23 -8.35 0.62
C GLY A 31 -1.76 -8.40 0.79
N CYS A 32 -2.24 -8.73 1.99
CA CYS A 32 -3.66 -8.68 2.36
C CYS A 32 -4.16 -7.26 2.67
N CYS A 33 -3.27 -6.33 3.01
CA CYS A 33 -3.69 -5.00 3.37
C CYS A 33 -4.46 -4.33 2.22
N PRO A 34 -5.44 -3.46 2.54
CA PRO A 34 -6.13 -2.65 1.56
C PRO A 34 -5.18 -1.65 0.86
N GLY A 35 -5.70 -0.88 -0.10
CA GLY A 35 -4.95 0.21 -0.72
C GLY A 35 -4.47 1.20 0.35
N GLY A 36 -3.25 1.70 0.20
CA GLY A 36 -2.66 2.65 1.16
C GLY A 36 -3.17 4.05 0.90
N THR A 37 -3.55 4.81 1.93
CA THR A 37 -4.10 6.18 1.79
C THR A 37 -3.22 7.16 1.00
N ALA A 38 -1.90 6.91 0.94
CA ALA A 38 -0.96 7.67 0.13
C ALA A 38 -1.16 7.48 -1.39
N SER A 39 -1.76 6.36 -1.82
CA SER A 39 -2.07 6.07 -3.23
C SER A 39 -2.93 7.16 -3.86
N ASN A 40 -3.80 7.81 -3.08
CA ASN A 40 -4.68 8.88 -3.55
C ASN A 40 -3.89 10.11 -4.01
N ILE A 41 -2.89 10.52 -3.24
CA ILE A 41 -2.03 11.67 -3.58
C ILE A 41 -1.15 11.30 -4.77
N VAL A 42 -0.58 10.09 -4.77
CA VAL A 42 0.28 9.60 -5.86
C VAL A 42 -0.50 9.48 -7.17
N THR A 43 -1.74 8.97 -7.12
CA THR A 43 -2.65 8.89 -8.27
C THR A 43 -3.01 10.27 -8.78
N TYR A 44 -3.37 11.20 -7.88
CA TYR A 44 -3.64 12.58 -8.25
C TYR A 44 -2.48 13.21 -9.04
N ILE A 45 -1.23 12.97 -8.59
CA ILE A 45 -0.04 13.43 -9.32
C ILE A 45 0.10 12.71 -10.67
N ALA A 46 -0.17 11.41 -10.73
CA ALA A 46 0.04 10.55 -11.88
C ALA A 46 -0.96 10.74 -13.03
N VAL A 47 -2.20 11.16 -12.75
CA VAL A 47 -3.29 11.22 -13.74
C VAL A 47 -4.17 12.49 -13.70
N GLU A 48 -3.96 13.41 -12.75
CA GLU A 48 -4.77 14.63 -12.56
C GLU A 48 -6.28 14.43 -12.34
N MET A 49 -6.72 13.21 -12.05
CA MET A 49 -8.13 12.91 -11.74
C MET A 49 -8.34 12.81 -10.23
N TRP A 50 -9.36 13.53 -9.73
CA TRP A 50 -9.73 13.65 -8.30
C TRP A 50 -10.35 12.38 -7.68
N LEU A 51 -10.54 11.29 -8.42
CA LEU A 51 -11.30 10.14 -7.92
C LEU A 51 -10.47 8.85 -7.94
N SER A 52 -9.65 8.66 -6.91
CA SER A 52 -9.39 7.30 -6.41
C SER A 52 -9.88 7.25 -4.96
N ARG A 53 -11.15 6.88 -4.79
CA ARG A 53 -11.61 6.28 -3.54
C ARG A 53 -12.21 4.95 -3.92
N VAL A 54 -11.34 3.95 -4.03
CA VAL A 54 -11.78 2.56 -4.14
C VAL A 54 -12.05 2.10 -2.71
N ASP A 55 -13.25 1.57 -2.46
CA ASP A 55 -13.67 1.11 -1.15
C ASP A 55 -12.80 -0.05 -0.64
N ASP A 56 -12.01 0.23 0.40
CA ASP A 56 -11.08 -0.71 1.06
C ASP A 56 -11.78 -1.79 1.90
N GLY A 57 -13.10 -1.73 2.06
CA GLY A 57 -13.86 -2.61 2.95
C GLY A 57 -13.95 -4.08 2.51
N CYS A 58 -13.95 -4.36 1.19
CA CYS A 58 -14.18 -5.72 0.67
C CYS A 58 -12.92 -6.60 0.60
N LYS A 59 -11.71 -6.05 0.74
CA LYS A 59 -10.46 -6.81 0.57
C LYS A 59 -10.08 -7.66 1.79
N TYR A 60 -10.54 -7.28 2.98
CA TYR A 60 -10.33 -8.05 4.21
C TYR A 60 -11.02 -9.42 4.19
N HIS A 61 -12.24 -9.49 3.63
CA HIS A 61 -13.00 -10.74 3.58
C HIS A 61 -12.31 -11.81 2.71
N SER A 62 -11.58 -11.41 1.67
CA SER A 62 -10.79 -12.34 0.86
C SER A 62 -9.53 -12.86 1.60
N CYS A 63 -9.03 -12.15 2.62
CA CYS A 63 -7.94 -12.64 3.49
C CYS A 63 -8.37 -13.74 4.45
N CYS A 64 -9.65 -13.72 4.83
CA CYS A 64 -10.20 -14.72 5.75
C CYS A 64 -10.49 -16.07 5.07
N GLY A 65 -10.59 -16.12 3.73
CA GLY A 65 -10.98 -17.33 2.99
C GLY A 65 -9.83 -18.20 2.50
N TYR A 66 -8.64 -17.61 2.26
CA TYR A 66 -7.43 -18.34 1.90
C TYR A 66 -6.50 -18.35 3.10
N ASP A 67 -6.74 -19.35 3.92
CA ASP A 67 -5.91 -19.83 5.01
C ASP A 67 -4.42 -19.82 4.59
N PRO A 68 -3.47 -19.36 5.44
CA PRO A 68 -2.02 -19.54 5.23
C PRO A 68 -1.61 -21.04 5.29
N PHE A 69 -2.42 -21.92 4.71
CA PHE A 69 -2.45 -23.36 4.90
C PHE A 69 -1.50 -24.12 3.98
N SER A 70 -1.18 -23.58 2.81
CA SER A 70 -0.32 -24.31 1.85
C SER A 70 1.13 -24.43 2.33
N HIS A 71 1.63 -23.46 3.10
CA HIS A 71 3.00 -23.53 3.64
C HIS A 71 3.07 -24.13 5.05
N SER A 72 1.97 -24.13 5.80
CA SER A 72 1.91 -24.69 7.16
C SER A 72 1.83 -26.22 7.16
N LYS A 73 1.22 -26.83 6.13
CA LYS A 73 1.12 -28.28 5.99
C LYS A 73 2.48 -28.98 5.86
N ALA A 74 3.50 -28.28 5.39
CA ALA A 74 4.84 -28.84 5.21
C ALA A 74 5.72 -28.82 6.48
N ARG A 75 5.40 -28.01 7.50
CA ARG A 75 6.34 -27.77 8.63
C ARG A 75 5.74 -27.74 10.05
N GLY A 76 4.43 -27.93 10.22
CA GLY A 76 3.82 -28.15 11.56
C GLY A 76 3.89 -26.98 12.54
N GLN A 77 4.36 -25.81 12.12
CA GLN A 77 4.43 -24.58 12.92
C GLN A 77 3.35 -23.62 12.42
N TYR A 78 2.26 -23.50 13.19
CA TYR A 78 1.13 -22.63 12.86
C TYR A 78 1.28 -21.31 13.59
N VAL A 79 1.33 -20.20 12.84
CA VAL A 79 1.02 -18.89 13.41
C VAL A 79 -0.49 -18.78 13.41
N ALA A 80 -1.11 -18.98 14.57
CA ALA A 80 -2.55 -18.83 14.71
C ALA A 80 -2.91 -17.35 14.48
N VAL A 81 -3.61 -17.06 13.38
CA VAL A 81 -4.08 -15.72 13.06
C VAL A 81 -5.54 -15.61 13.49
N ASP A 82 -5.82 -14.81 14.52
CA ASP A 82 -7.19 -14.49 14.91
C ASP A 82 -7.82 -13.53 13.88
N ALA A 83 -8.46 -14.11 12.87
CA ALA A 83 -9.10 -13.34 11.79
C ALA A 83 -10.22 -12.42 12.31
N ALA A 84 -10.96 -12.84 13.33
CA ALA A 84 -12.01 -12.03 13.95
C ALA A 84 -11.40 -10.85 14.74
N GLY A 85 -10.30 -11.10 15.45
CA GLY A 85 -9.48 -10.09 16.10
C GLY A 85 -8.92 -9.07 15.11
N LEU A 86 -8.32 -9.52 14.00
CA LEU A 86 -7.80 -8.65 12.95
C LEU A 86 -8.88 -7.76 12.34
N PHE A 87 -10.06 -8.32 12.06
CA PHE A 87 -11.19 -7.55 11.52
C PHE A 87 -11.67 -6.50 12.51
N LYS A 88 -11.86 -6.88 13.79
CA LYS A 88 -12.28 -5.95 14.85
C LYS A 88 -11.26 -4.83 15.07
N SER A 89 -9.98 -5.16 15.13
CA SER A 89 -8.89 -4.17 15.24
C SER A 89 -8.87 -3.23 14.04
N THR A 90 -9.09 -3.75 12.83
CA THR A 90 -9.16 -2.91 11.63
C THR A 90 -10.31 -1.90 11.71
N LEU A 91 -11.52 -2.33 12.12
CA LEU A 91 -12.64 -1.42 12.34
C LEU A 91 -12.30 -0.34 13.38
N GLN A 92 -11.62 -0.71 14.46
CA GLN A 92 -11.27 0.24 15.51
C GLN A 92 -10.16 1.21 15.10
N VAL A 93 -9.11 0.72 14.42
CA VAL A 93 -7.92 1.50 14.07
C VAL A 93 -8.15 2.35 12.80
N VAL A 94 -9.03 1.92 11.90
CA VAL A 94 -9.27 2.59 10.62
C VAL A 94 -10.64 3.26 10.58
N LEU A 95 -11.72 2.52 10.80
CA LEU A 95 -13.07 3.04 10.59
C LEU A 95 -13.42 4.12 11.62
N LEU A 96 -13.13 3.90 12.91
CA LEU A 96 -13.43 4.91 13.94
C LEU A 96 -12.70 6.25 13.71
N PRO A 97 -11.37 6.30 13.46
CA PRO A 97 -10.69 7.56 13.18
C PRO A 97 -11.16 8.25 11.90
N VAL A 98 -11.48 7.48 10.85
CA VAL A 98 -12.01 8.03 9.59
C VAL A 98 -13.37 8.67 9.81
N LEU A 99 -14.28 8.00 10.53
CA LEU A 99 -15.60 8.56 10.85
C LEU A 99 -15.50 9.79 11.75
N ALA A 100 -14.62 9.75 12.76
CA ALA A 100 -14.36 10.90 13.62
C ALA A 100 -13.80 12.09 12.83
N GLY A 101 -12.83 11.84 11.94
CA GLY A 101 -12.28 12.87 11.05
C GLY A 101 -13.31 13.45 10.09
N ALA A 102 -14.18 12.60 9.51
CA ALA A 102 -15.28 13.04 8.65
C ALA A 102 -16.30 13.90 9.41
N PHE A 103 -16.66 13.49 10.63
CA PHE A 103 -17.51 14.27 11.52
C PHE A 103 -16.90 15.63 11.84
N LEU A 104 -15.61 15.68 12.22
CA LEU A 104 -14.90 16.93 12.46
C LEU A 104 -14.87 17.83 11.22
N ASN A 105 -14.63 17.26 10.04
CA ASN A 105 -14.64 17.99 8.77
C ASN A 105 -16.02 18.58 8.44
N GLN A 106 -17.10 17.91 8.82
CA GLN A 106 -18.46 18.38 8.58
C GLN A 106 -18.86 19.53 9.52
N TYR A 107 -18.59 19.38 10.82
CA TYR A 107 -19.12 20.28 11.86
C TYR A 107 -18.12 21.34 12.36
N PHE A 108 -16.81 21.08 12.29
CA PHE A 108 -15.75 21.93 12.87
C PHE A 108 -14.76 22.44 11.81
N LYS A 109 -15.29 22.98 10.71
CA LYS A 109 -14.51 23.44 9.54
C LYS A 109 -13.37 24.41 9.87
N SER A 110 -13.57 25.32 10.82
CA SER A 110 -12.54 26.29 11.25
C SER A 110 -11.33 25.61 11.91
N LEU A 111 -11.58 24.60 12.75
CA LEU A 111 -10.50 23.80 13.36
C LEU A 111 -9.76 22.99 12.29
N VAL A 112 -10.50 22.34 11.40
CA VAL A 112 -9.95 21.51 10.32
C VAL A 112 -9.06 22.35 9.40
N LYS A 113 -9.43 23.59 9.08
CA LYS A 113 -8.61 24.50 8.27
C LYS A 113 -7.24 24.81 8.91
N ILE A 114 -7.17 24.85 10.24
CA ILE A 114 -5.92 25.08 10.99
C ILE A 114 -5.09 23.80 11.07
N VAL A 115 -5.73 22.65 11.27
CA VAL A 115 -5.06 21.36 11.51
C VAL A 115 -4.59 20.69 10.21
N CYS A 116 -5.37 20.77 9.12
CA CYS A 116 -5.08 20.11 7.84
C CYS A 116 -3.67 20.36 7.30
N PRO A 117 -3.13 21.60 7.31
CA PRO A 117 -1.76 21.86 6.86
C PRO A 117 -0.68 21.14 7.67
N LEU A 118 -0.95 20.82 8.94
CA LEU A 118 -0.02 20.13 9.83
C LEU A 118 -0.14 18.59 9.75
N MET A 119 -1.23 18.06 9.17
CA MET A 119 -1.44 16.62 9.12
C MET A 119 -0.40 15.85 8.28
N PRO A 120 0.03 16.32 7.08
CA PRO A 120 1.04 15.60 6.30
C PRO A 120 2.36 15.38 7.03
N PRO A 121 3.04 16.40 7.61
CA PRO A 121 4.30 16.18 8.31
C PRO A 121 4.12 15.32 9.57
N ILE A 122 3.00 15.48 10.30
CA ILE A 122 2.70 14.65 11.47
C ILE A 122 2.53 13.18 11.06
N ALA A 123 1.77 12.91 9.98
CA ALA A 123 1.57 11.57 9.47
C ALA A 123 2.89 10.91 9.05
N VAL A 124 3.74 11.63 8.29
CA VAL A 124 5.07 11.15 7.89
C VAL A 124 5.94 10.84 9.11
N ALA A 125 5.96 11.73 10.12
CA ALA A 125 6.72 11.52 11.35
C ALA A 125 6.22 10.28 12.12
N THR A 126 4.89 10.12 12.27
CA THR A 126 4.30 8.95 12.92
C THR A 126 4.65 7.66 12.19
N VAL A 127 4.55 7.62 10.86
CA VAL A 127 4.91 6.45 10.06
C VAL A 127 6.40 6.13 10.18
N ALA A 128 7.26 7.14 10.14
CA ALA A 128 8.70 6.96 10.31
C ALA A 128 9.05 6.36 11.68
N VAL A 129 8.40 6.84 12.76
CA VAL A 129 8.58 6.29 14.11
C VAL A 129 8.08 4.84 14.21
N LEU A 130 6.90 4.53 13.67
CA LEU A 130 6.35 3.18 13.69
C LEU A 130 7.25 2.19 12.94
N CYS A 131 7.67 2.54 11.72
CA CYS A 131 8.55 1.70 10.91
C CYS A 131 9.94 1.57 11.54
N GLY A 132 10.51 2.66 12.01
CA GLY A 132 11.81 2.68 12.68
C GLY A 132 11.82 1.81 13.94
N LYS A 133 10.77 1.86 14.75
CA LYS A 133 10.62 0.99 15.93
C LYS A 133 10.59 -0.49 15.54
N ALA A 134 9.78 -0.87 14.56
CA ALA A 134 9.69 -2.27 14.11
C ALA A 134 11.04 -2.80 13.59
N ILE A 135 11.75 -2.00 12.79
CA ILE A 135 13.08 -2.35 12.28
C ILE A 135 14.11 -2.43 13.41
N ALA A 136 14.10 -1.49 14.35
CA ALA A 136 15.04 -1.47 15.48
C ALA A 136 14.88 -2.70 16.38
N GLN A 137 13.63 -3.09 16.68
CA GLN A 137 13.32 -4.25 17.53
C GLN A 137 13.78 -5.59 16.93
N SER A 138 13.85 -5.68 15.60
CA SER A 138 14.28 -6.90 14.88
C SER A 138 15.62 -6.73 14.15
N SER A 139 16.42 -5.74 14.55
CA SER A 139 17.66 -5.34 13.86
C SER A 139 18.68 -6.48 13.71
N SER A 140 18.87 -7.30 14.74
CA SER A 140 19.76 -8.47 14.68
C SER A 140 19.34 -9.50 13.62
N ALA A 141 18.04 -9.82 13.58
CA ALA A 141 17.48 -10.72 12.57
C ALA A 141 17.59 -10.12 11.16
N ILE A 142 17.35 -8.81 11.02
CA ILE A 142 17.50 -8.10 9.74
C ILE A 142 18.97 -8.07 9.28
N LEU A 143 19.94 -7.95 10.18
CA LEU A 143 21.35 -7.96 9.78
C LEU A 143 21.79 -9.33 9.23
N MET A 144 21.17 -10.41 9.69
CA MET A 144 21.50 -11.77 9.23
C MET A 144 20.88 -12.14 7.87
N SER A 145 19.67 -11.64 7.57
CA SER A 145 18.89 -12.05 6.39
C SER A 145 18.11 -10.90 5.73
N GLY A 146 18.56 -9.67 5.96
CA GLY A 146 17.91 -8.45 5.50
C GLY A 146 17.89 -8.29 3.98
N GLN A 147 18.86 -8.88 3.28
CA GLN A 147 18.89 -8.83 1.82
C GLN A 147 17.72 -9.61 1.21
N GLN A 148 17.46 -10.85 1.66
CA GLN A 148 16.32 -11.63 1.20
C GLN A 148 15.00 -10.95 1.60
N ALA A 149 14.94 -10.39 2.80
CA ALA A 149 13.78 -9.64 3.29
C ALA A 149 13.43 -8.46 2.37
N VAL A 150 14.39 -7.56 2.12
CA VAL A 150 14.17 -6.40 1.25
C VAL A 150 13.80 -6.83 -0.16
N LEU A 151 14.46 -7.86 -0.70
CA LEU A 151 14.16 -8.37 -2.05
C LEU A 151 12.73 -8.91 -2.16
N ALA A 152 12.24 -9.65 -1.16
CA ALA A 152 10.88 -10.17 -1.14
C ALA A 152 9.83 -9.04 -1.16
N VAL A 153 10.04 -7.98 -0.37
CA VAL A 153 9.16 -6.80 -0.36
C VAL A 153 9.23 -6.04 -1.68
N VAL A 154 10.43 -5.87 -2.24
CA VAL A 154 10.61 -5.23 -3.56
C VAL A 154 9.84 -6.00 -4.64
N LEU A 155 9.95 -7.33 -4.67
CA LEU A 155 9.22 -8.17 -5.60
C LEU A 155 7.70 -8.08 -5.39
N LEU A 156 7.25 -7.97 -4.15
CA LEU A 156 5.83 -7.82 -3.84
C LEU A 156 5.27 -6.54 -4.44
N HIS A 157 5.93 -5.39 -4.24
CA HIS A 157 5.43 -4.13 -4.78
C HIS A 157 5.64 -4.01 -6.28
N THR A 158 6.81 -4.40 -6.81
CA THR A 158 7.04 -4.35 -8.27
C THR A 158 6.03 -5.21 -9.02
N SER A 159 5.74 -6.43 -8.56
CA SER A 159 4.66 -7.25 -9.11
C SER A 159 3.27 -6.64 -8.84
N GLY A 160 3.10 -5.98 -7.69
CA GLY A 160 2.02 -5.05 -7.35
C GLY A 160 1.66 -4.12 -8.50
N PHE A 161 2.55 -3.17 -8.77
CA PHE A 161 2.42 -2.17 -9.82
C PHE A 161 2.33 -2.81 -11.21
N PHE A 162 3.26 -3.70 -11.56
CA PHE A 162 3.35 -4.28 -12.89
C PHE A 162 2.07 -5.01 -13.30
N PHE A 163 1.60 -5.97 -12.49
CA PHE A 163 0.39 -6.72 -12.84
C PHE A 163 -0.88 -5.87 -12.72
N GLY A 164 -0.91 -4.87 -11.82
CA GLY A 164 -2.03 -3.92 -11.75
C GLY A 164 -2.19 -3.16 -13.07
N TYR A 165 -1.08 -2.68 -13.64
CA TYR A 165 -1.07 -2.00 -14.92
C TYR A 165 -1.36 -2.95 -16.09
N VAL A 166 -0.61 -4.05 -16.21
CA VAL A 166 -0.70 -4.95 -17.37
C VAL A 166 -2.08 -5.59 -17.47
N LEU A 167 -2.62 -6.12 -16.36
CA LEU A 167 -3.93 -6.79 -16.39
C LEU A 167 -5.05 -5.81 -16.76
N SER A 168 -5.04 -4.60 -16.20
CA SER A 168 -6.05 -3.59 -16.55
C SER A 168 -5.98 -3.22 -18.04
N ARG A 169 -4.76 -3.08 -18.60
CA ARG A 169 -4.57 -2.82 -20.03
C ARG A 169 -5.03 -3.98 -20.91
N THR A 170 -4.77 -5.24 -20.52
CA THR A 170 -5.26 -6.41 -21.27
C THR A 170 -6.77 -6.55 -21.25
N LEU A 171 -7.45 -5.98 -20.25
CA LEU A 171 -8.90 -5.92 -20.15
C LEU A 171 -9.50 -4.72 -20.91
N GLY A 172 -8.69 -3.94 -21.64
CA GLY A 172 -9.16 -2.80 -22.43
C GLY A 172 -9.45 -1.53 -21.63
N ILE A 173 -9.06 -1.46 -20.35
CA ILE A 173 -9.22 -0.27 -19.51
C ILE A 173 -8.30 0.84 -20.01
N ASP A 174 -8.75 2.10 -20.01
CA ASP A 174 -7.99 3.26 -20.47
C ASP A 174 -6.70 3.50 -19.67
N VAL A 175 -5.77 4.29 -20.23
CA VAL A 175 -4.44 4.49 -19.63
C VAL A 175 -4.51 5.17 -18.26
N SER A 176 -5.42 6.13 -18.06
CA SER A 176 -5.57 6.84 -16.79
C SER A 176 -6.04 5.89 -15.71
N SER A 177 -7.14 5.17 -15.96
CA SER A 177 -7.67 4.16 -15.04
C SER A 177 -6.67 3.03 -14.78
N SER A 178 -5.91 2.58 -15.78
CA SER A 178 -4.86 1.58 -15.60
C SER A 178 -3.70 2.04 -14.71
N ARG A 179 -3.31 3.32 -14.80
CA ARG A 179 -2.31 3.91 -13.88
C ARG A 179 -2.84 3.96 -12.46
N THR A 180 -4.10 4.35 -12.28
CA THR A 180 -4.77 4.32 -10.97
C THR A 180 -4.80 2.91 -10.39
N ILE A 181 -5.23 1.91 -11.16
CA ILE A 181 -5.26 0.50 -10.72
C ILE A 181 -3.85 0.01 -10.38
N SER A 182 -2.84 0.38 -11.16
CA SER A 182 -1.44 0.06 -10.87
C SER A 182 -0.99 0.62 -9.52
N ILE A 183 -1.35 1.87 -9.20
CA ILE A 183 -0.98 2.52 -7.94
C ILE A 183 -1.74 1.89 -6.78
N GLU A 184 -3.04 1.70 -6.91
CA GLU A 184 -3.91 1.06 -5.90
C GLU A 184 -3.48 -0.36 -5.54
N VAL A 185 -3.03 -1.14 -6.54
CA VAL A 185 -2.56 -2.51 -6.31
C VAL A 185 -1.11 -2.56 -5.82
N GLY A 186 -0.28 -1.59 -6.20
CA GLY A 186 1.13 -1.52 -5.81
C GLY A 186 1.34 -0.90 -4.43
N MET A 187 0.52 0.06 -4.04
CA MET A 187 0.60 0.79 -2.79
C MET A 187 -0.35 0.20 -1.75
N GLN A 188 0.19 -0.68 -0.90
CA GLN A 188 -0.55 -1.27 0.22
C GLN A 188 -0.64 -0.33 1.42
N ASN A 189 -1.63 -0.53 2.29
CA ASN A 189 -1.69 0.11 3.61
C ASN A 189 -0.71 -0.56 4.59
N SER A 190 0.58 -0.32 4.35
CA SER A 190 1.69 -0.89 5.09
C SER A 190 1.66 -0.54 6.59
N VAL A 191 1.15 0.65 6.95
CA VAL A 191 1.04 1.11 8.35
C VAL A 191 0.02 0.26 9.11
N LEU A 192 -1.13 -0.02 8.50
CA LEU A 192 -2.12 -0.93 9.06
C LEU A 192 -1.52 -2.33 9.24
N GLY A 193 -0.70 -2.79 8.29
CA GLY A 193 0.08 -4.02 8.42
C GLY A 193 1.01 -4.02 9.63
N VAL A 194 1.73 -2.92 9.91
CA VAL A 194 2.59 -2.80 11.11
C VAL A 194 1.75 -2.87 12.39
N VAL A 195 0.60 -2.18 12.44
CA VAL A 195 -0.27 -2.17 13.62
C VAL A 195 -0.85 -3.56 13.87
N LEU A 196 -1.38 -4.22 12.84
CA LEU A 196 -1.95 -5.56 12.96
C LEU A 196 -0.89 -6.60 13.33
N ALA A 197 0.30 -6.53 12.72
CA ALA A 197 1.43 -7.37 13.10
C ALA A 197 1.77 -7.20 14.60
N THR A 198 1.89 -5.97 15.06
CA THR A 198 2.26 -5.67 16.46
C THR A 198 1.17 -6.08 17.47
N GLN A 199 -0.10 -6.02 17.08
CA GLN A 199 -1.21 -6.32 17.98
C GLN A 199 -1.57 -7.82 18.04
N HIS A 200 -1.41 -8.54 16.94
CA HIS A 200 -1.93 -9.91 16.80
C HIS A 200 -0.85 -10.97 16.65
N PHE A 201 0.39 -10.57 16.39
CA PHE A 201 1.51 -11.50 16.28
C PHE A 201 2.48 -11.25 17.43
N GLY A 202 2.87 -12.33 18.12
CA GLY A 202 3.75 -12.25 19.29
C GLY A 202 5.21 -11.91 18.94
N ASP A 203 5.62 -12.08 17.69
CA ASP A 203 6.99 -11.84 17.23
C ASP A 203 7.11 -10.50 16.47
N PRO A 204 7.95 -9.56 16.96
CA PRO A 204 8.23 -8.28 16.30
C PRO A 204 8.70 -8.39 14.84
N LEU A 205 9.34 -9.51 14.46
CA LEU A 205 9.81 -9.77 13.10
C LEU A 205 8.67 -9.75 12.08
N THR A 206 7.44 -10.06 12.51
CA THR A 206 6.24 -10.01 11.66
C THR A 206 5.92 -8.59 11.19
N ALA A 207 6.31 -7.55 11.94
CA ALA A 207 6.06 -6.16 11.56
C ALA A 207 7.09 -5.62 10.55
N VAL A 208 8.24 -6.28 10.40
CA VAL A 208 9.35 -5.81 9.55
C VAL A 208 8.97 -5.73 8.07
N PRO A 209 8.35 -6.75 7.43
CA PRO A 209 7.92 -6.63 6.03
C PRO A 209 7.00 -5.44 5.79
N CYS A 210 6.07 -5.17 6.71
CA CYS A 210 5.16 -4.03 6.65
C CYS A 210 5.91 -2.69 6.77
N ALA A 211 6.92 -2.61 7.64
CA ALA A 211 7.76 -1.41 7.79
C ALA A 211 8.60 -1.13 6.53
N VAL A 212 9.26 -2.16 5.99
CA VAL A 212 10.06 -2.06 4.75
C VAL A 212 9.16 -1.72 3.55
N SER A 213 7.97 -2.34 3.48
CA SER A 213 6.93 -2.06 2.49
C SER A 213 6.59 -0.57 2.43
N SER A 214 6.45 0.08 3.60
CA SER A 214 6.11 1.51 3.73
C SER A 214 7.11 2.43 3.01
N VAL A 215 8.39 2.06 3.02
CA VAL A 215 9.44 2.80 2.30
C VAL A 215 9.41 2.43 0.82
N CYS A 216 9.38 1.13 0.51
CA CYS A 216 9.47 0.59 -0.83
C CYS A 216 8.35 1.09 -1.76
N HIS A 217 7.09 0.91 -1.36
CA HIS A 217 5.94 1.31 -2.18
C HIS A 217 5.84 2.83 -2.38
N SER A 218 6.36 3.62 -1.43
CA SER A 218 6.36 5.09 -1.48
C SER A 218 7.37 5.58 -2.52
N ILE A 219 8.56 4.97 -2.57
CA ILE A 219 9.57 5.25 -3.60
C ILE A 219 9.03 4.87 -4.98
N PHE A 220 8.50 3.66 -5.14
CA PHE A 220 7.99 3.19 -6.43
C PHE A 220 6.79 3.99 -6.93
N GLY A 221 5.82 4.25 -6.05
CA GLY A 221 4.65 5.06 -6.38
C GLY A 221 5.05 6.47 -6.79
N SER A 222 5.92 7.13 -6.02
CA SER A 222 6.38 8.48 -6.33
C SER A 222 7.17 8.55 -7.64
N ALA A 223 8.03 7.57 -7.91
CA ALA A 223 8.78 7.49 -9.16
C ALA A 223 7.85 7.31 -10.36
N LEU A 224 6.89 6.37 -10.28
CA LEU A 224 5.91 6.15 -11.35
C LEU A 224 5.03 7.37 -11.58
N ALA A 225 4.54 8.02 -10.52
CA ALA A 225 3.76 9.24 -10.64
C ALA A 225 4.57 10.36 -11.31
N GLY A 226 5.84 10.54 -10.94
CA GLY A 226 6.74 11.51 -11.58
C GLY A 226 6.98 11.21 -13.06
N ILE A 227 7.10 9.94 -13.45
CA ILE A 227 7.25 9.52 -14.86
C ILE A 227 5.96 9.81 -15.63
N TRP A 228 4.81 9.37 -15.11
CA TRP A 228 3.52 9.49 -15.79
C TRP A 228 3.01 10.93 -15.88
N ARG A 229 3.37 11.77 -14.90
CA ARG A 229 3.08 13.21 -14.91
C ARG A 229 3.67 13.90 -16.15
N ARG A 230 4.83 13.44 -16.64
CA ARG A 230 5.46 14.01 -17.85
C ARG A 230 4.70 13.70 -19.13
N SER A 231 3.80 12.71 -19.11
CA SER A 231 2.99 12.33 -20.27
C SER A 231 1.61 13.00 -20.29
N ILE A 232 1.30 13.85 -19.30
CA ILE A 232 0.05 14.62 -19.27
C ILE A 232 0.34 15.96 -19.96
N PRO A 233 -0.37 16.31 -21.05
CA PRO A 233 -0.21 17.61 -21.71
C PRO A 233 -0.36 18.74 -20.70
N SER A 234 0.50 19.75 -20.79
CA SER A 234 0.36 20.90 -19.90
C SER A 234 -0.88 21.69 -20.29
N LYS A 235 -1.69 22.13 -19.32
CA LYS A 235 -2.86 23.00 -19.57
C LYS A 235 -2.50 24.29 -20.34
N THR A 236 -1.21 24.65 -20.36
CA THR A 236 -0.64 25.74 -21.15
C THR A 236 -0.58 25.43 -22.64
N GLU A 237 -0.38 24.18 -23.07
CA GLU A 237 -0.41 23.79 -24.49
C GLU A 237 -1.84 23.84 -25.05
N ASP A 238 -2.84 23.42 -24.29
CA ASP A 238 -4.25 23.45 -24.73
C ASP A 238 -4.74 24.88 -25.00
N LEU A 239 -4.34 25.84 -24.16
CA LEU A 239 -4.67 27.27 -24.35
C LEU A 239 -4.05 27.86 -25.63
N HIS A 240 -2.83 27.44 -25.99
CA HIS A 240 -2.18 27.90 -27.23
C HIS A 240 -2.76 27.21 -28.48
N LEU A 241 -3.32 26.00 -28.34
CA LEU A 241 -3.99 25.27 -29.41
C LEU A 241 -5.39 25.82 -29.68
N GLU A 242 -6.17 26.14 -28.65
CA GLU A 242 -7.47 26.81 -28.79
C GLU A 242 -7.31 28.21 -29.41
N GLN A 243 -6.29 28.98 -29.01
CA GLN A 243 -6.01 30.29 -29.62
C GLN A 243 -5.63 30.18 -31.11
N LYS A 244 -4.83 29.19 -31.49
CA LYS A 244 -4.46 28.94 -32.89
C LYS A 244 -5.60 28.40 -33.75
N GLN A 245 -6.56 27.70 -33.17
CA GLN A 245 -7.77 27.26 -33.90
C GLN A 245 -8.75 28.41 -34.09
N GLY A 246 -8.94 29.26 -33.08
CA GLY A 246 -9.78 30.47 -33.21
C GLY A 246 -9.27 31.46 -34.27
N GLU A 247 -7.95 31.68 -34.37
CA GLU A 247 -7.37 32.57 -35.38
C GLU A 247 -7.46 32.04 -36.83
N ASN A 248 -7.62 30.73 -37.04
CA ASN A 248 -7.73 30.13 -38.37
C ASN A 248 -9.17 30.01 -38.89
N GLU A 249 -10.18 30.14 -38.02
CA GLU A 249 -11.60 30.13 -38.42
C GLU A 249 -12.13 31.52 -38.81
N ASP A 250 -11.44 32.59 -38.38
CA ASP A 250 -11.80 33.99 -38.65
C ASP A 250 -11.15 34.57 -39.94
N ASN A 251 -10.49 33.75 -40.76
CA ASN A 251 -9.75 34.16 -41.96
C ASN A 251 -10.18 33.36 -43.20
#